data_AF-A0A7J5DQM4-F1
#
_entry.id   AF-A0A7J5DQM4-F1
#
_cell.length_a   1.000
_cell.length_b   1.000
_cell.length_c   1.000
_cell.angle_alpha   90.00
_cell.angle_beta   90.00
_cell.angle_gamma   90.00
#
_symmetry.space_group_name_H-M   'P 1'
#
loop_
_entity.id
_entity.type
_entity.pdbx_description
1 polymer ?
#
loop_
_entity_poly.entity_id
_entity_poly.type
_entity_poly.pdbx_seq_one_letter_code
_entity_poly.pdbx_strand_id
1 'polypeptide(L)'
;MTASTDLDDTLANIRARAEAATDGPWFVEPCGDFGAKTALIPDVLRERYGVNSLSCGEDFATAEFIAHARTDVPRLLDLLDEARAEAEQWRQAAVTFSDDYHAEVNKRIDAESALNGADTTTTDGSEA
;
A
#
# COMPACT_ATOMS: atom_id res chain seq x y z
N MET A 1 -1.20 0.27 20.01
CA MET A 1 -1.77 0.56 18.68
C MET A 1 -1.15 1.86 18.18
N THR A 2 -0.10 1.80 17.36
CA THR A 2 0.55 3.04 16.84
C THR A 2 1.26 2.85 15.50
N ALA A 3 1.73 1.65 15.13
CA ALA A 3 2.52 1.45 13.91
C ALA A 3 1.73 1.60 12.59
N SER A 4 0.44 1.26 12.55
CA SER A 4 -0.37 1.38 11.32
C SER A 4 -0.67 2.84 10.99
N THR A 5 -1.06 3.62 11.99
CA THR A 5 -1.34 5.05 11.83
C THR A 5 -0.07 5.82 11.42
N ASP A 6 1.08 5.48 12.01
CA ASP A 6 2.38 6.09 11.66
C ASP A 6 2.77 5.82 10.19
N LEU A 7 2.51 4.62 9.67
CA LEU A 7 2.75 4.29 8.26
C LEU A 7 1.76 4.99 7.33
N ASP A 8 0.47 4.98 7.66
CA ASP A 8 -0.56 5.62 6.82
C ASP A 8 -0.37 7.14 6.77
N ASP A 9 -0.03 7.76 7.90
CA ASP A 9 0.35 9.18 7.98
C ASP A 9 1.63 9.45 7.17
N THR A 10 2.62 8.54 7.22
CA THR A 10 3.83 8.64 6.41
C THR A 10 3.51 8.61 4.91
N LEU A 11 2.67 7.68 4.47
CA LEU A 11 2.28 7.55 3.06
C LEU A 11 1.46 8.76 2.60
N ALA A 12 0.53 9.26 3.43
CA ALA A 12 -0.20 10.49 3.16
C ALA A 12 0.74 11.69 3.00
N ASN A 13 1.76 11.81 3.85
CA ASN A 13 2.79 12.84 3.74
C ASN A 13 3.66 12.70 2.49
N ILE A 14 3.95 11.48 2.03
CA ILE A 14 4.65 11.24 0.76
C ILE A 14 3.75 11.67 -0.41
N ARG A 15 2.47 11.29 -0.41
CA ARG A 15 1.49 11.65 -1.45
C ARG A 15 1.34 13.16 -1.55
N ALA A 16 1.16 13.86 -0.43
CA ALA A 16 1.05 15.32 -0.39
C ALA A 16 2.30 16.02 -0.95
N ARG A 17 3.50 15.53 -0.62
CA ARG A 17 4.75 16.07 -1.17
C ARG A 17 4.87 15.82 -2.67
N ALA A 18 4.46 14.64 -3.14
CA ALA A 18 4.46 14.33 -4.56
C ALA A 18 3.50 15.27 -5.30
N GLU A 19 2.26 15.41 -4.84
CA GLU A 19 1.24 16.30 -5.44
C GLU A 19 1.65 17.78 -5.45
N ALA A 20 2.31 18.26 -4.39
CA ALA A 20 2.76 19.65 -4.30
C ALA A 20 3.98 19.98 -5.17
N ALA A 21 4.69 18.97 -5.68
CA ALA A 21 5.83 19.19 -6.56
C ALA A 21 5.36 19.71 -7.94
N THR A 22 6.07 20.69 -8.48
CA THR A 22 5.71 21.35 -9.75
C THR A 22 5.64 20.35 -10.90
N ASP A 23 4.77 20.64 -11.86
CA ASP A 23 4.57 19.76 -13.01
C ASP A 23 5.80 19.76 -13.93
N GLY A 24 6.17 18.56 -14.38
CA GLY A 24 7.23 18.33 -15.37
C GLY A 24 6.68 18.39 -16.81
N PRO A 25 7.53 18.22 -17.81
CA PRO A 25 8.63 17.25 -17.77
C PRO A 25 9.93 17.79 -17.17
N TRP A 26 10.57 16.92 -16.38
CA TRP A 26 11.88 17.15 -15.78
C TRP A 26 12.93 16.38 -16.59
N PHE A 27 14.03 17.03 -16.92
CA PHE A 27 15.08 16.43 -17.73
C PHE A 27 16.43 16.67 -17.08
N VAL A 28 17.36 15.73 -17.31
CA VAL A 28 18.77 15.92 -16.97
C VAL A 28 19.48 16.43 -18.22
N GLU A 29 19.93 17.68 -18.18
CA GLU A 29 20.73 18.26 -19.26
C GLU A 29 22.22 18.29 -18.88
N PRO A 30 23.13 17.82 -19.76
CA PRO A 30 24.55 18.01 -19.57
C PRO A 30 24.89 19.49 -19.59
N CYS A 31 25.27 19.99 -18.43
CA CYS A 31 25.77 21.33 -18.23
C CYS A 31 27.18 21.43 -18.87
N GLY A 32 27.31 22.14 -20.00
CA GLY A 32 28.62 22.60 -20.51
C GLY A 32 29.26 23.59 -19.51
N ASP A 33 30.58 23.83 -19.62
CA ASP A 33 31.33 24.75 -18.73
C ASP A 33 30.55 26.07 -18.50
N PHE A 34 29.98 26.25 -17.31
CA PHE A 34 29.16 27.42 -17.01
C PHE A 34 30.02 28.59 -16.55
N GLY A 35 30.23 29.54 -17.46
CA GLY A 35 30.22 30.95 -17.08
C GLY A 35 28.76 31.38 -16.87
N ALA A 36 28.33 31.53 -15.61
CA ALA A 36 27.02 32.04 -15.18
C ALA A 36 25.77 31.17 -15.47
N LYS A 37 25.37 30.36 -14.48
CA LYS A 37 24.13 29.57 -14.47
C LYS A 37 22.90 30.46 -14.27
N THR A 38 22.16 30.70 -15.35
CA THR A 38 20.77 31.21 -15.29
C THR A 38 19.90 30.22 -16.05
N ALA A 39 19.08 29.44 -15.36
CA ALA A 39 18.03 28.65 -15.99
C ALA A 39 16.76 29.51 -16.02
N LEU A 40 16.35 29.95 -17.21
CA LEU A 40 15.07 30.62 -17.42
C LEU A 40 14.00 29.54 -17.65
N ILE A 41 13.09 29.37 -16.71
CA ILE A 41 11.79 28.71 -16.98
C ILE A 41 10.85 29.84 -17.45
N PRO A 42 10.34 29.81 -18.69
CA PRO A 42 9.34 30.78 -19.14
C PRO A 42 8.15 30.80 -18.17
N ASP A 43 7.69 32.00 -17.80
CA ASP A 43 6.61 32.28 -16.83
C ASP A 43 6.92 32.08 -15.33
N VAL A 44 8.12 31.64 -14.96
CA VAL A 44 8.59 31.58 -13.56
C VAL A 44 9.84 32.45 -13.39
N LEU A 45 9.72 33.75 -13.68
CA LEU A 45 10.77 34.74 -13.42
C LEU A 45 10.89 35.02 -11.92
N ARG A 46 11.48 34.08 -11.17
CA ARG A 46 12.16 34.37 -9.91
C ARG A 46 13.58 33.86 -10.03
N GLU A 47 14.51 34.81 -10.02
CA GLU A 47 15.94 34.57 -9.91
C GLU A 47 16.22 33.69 -8.69
N ARG A 48 16.36 32.38 -8.90
CA ARG A 48 16.79 31.44 -7.86
C ARG A 48 18.31 31.40 -7.84
N TYR A 49 18.91 32.28 -7.06
CA TYR A 49 20.24 32.02 -6.52
C TYR A 49 20.16 30.76 -5.64
N GLY A 50 20.74 29.64 -6.11
CA GLY A 50 20.65 28.35 -5.44
C GLY A 50 20.06 27.23 -6.28
N VAL A 51 20.34 27.21 -7.59
CA VAL A 51 20.14 26.00 -8.40
C VAL A 51 20.98 24.90 -7.74
N ASN A 52 20.33 23.89 -7.15
CA ASN A 52 20.98 22.63 -6.78
C ASN A 52 21.40 21.94 -8.07
N SER A 53 22.41 22.49 -8.74
CA SER A 53 23.09 21.80 -9.82
C SER A 53 23.88 20.68 -9.18
N LEU A 54 23.35 19.46 -9.22
CA LEU A 54 24.15 18.26 -9.01
C LEU A 54 25.32 18.33 -10.00
N SER A 55 26.53 18.33 -9.46
CA SER A 55 27.75 18.65 -10.20
C SER A 55 28.28 17.38 -10.87
N CYS A 56 28.38 17.44 -12.19
CA CYS A 56 29.28 16.72 -13.10
C CYS A 56 29.70 15.27 -12.75
N GLY A 57 29.30 14.33 -13.61
CA GLY A 57 30.02 13.07 -13.87
C GLY A 57 29.54 11.86 -13.08
N GLU A 58 29.64 11.91 -11.75
CA GLU A 58 29.34 10.76 -10.88
C GLU A 58 27.85 10.71 -10.44
N ASP A 59 27.10 11.79 -10.65
CA ASP A 59 25.73 11.98 -10.13
C ASP A 59 24.62 11.90 -11.20
N PHE A 60 24.91 11.46 -12.42
CA PHE A 60 23.89 11.41 -13.48
C PHE A 60 22.74 10.47 -13.12
N ALA A 61 23.04 9.30 -12.57
CA ALA A 61 22.02 8.34 -12.10
C ALA A 61 21.17 8.92 -10.95
N THR A 62 21.78 9.67 -10.03
CA THR A 62 21.07 10.37 -8.95
C THR A 62 20.15 11.45 -9.51
N ALA A 63 20.62 12.23 -10.48
CA ALA A 63 19.83 13.27 -11.14
C ALA A 63 18.66 12.68 -11.93
N GLU A 64 18.89 11.58 -12.65
CA GLU A 64 17.86 10.85 -13.39
C GLU A 64 16.81 10.28 -12.44
N PHE A 65 17.22 9.63 -11.35
CA PHE A 65 16.32 9.15 -10.31
C PHE A 65 15.43 10.27 -9.75
N ILE A 66 16.02 11.42 -9.40
CA ILE A 66 15.27 12.57 -8.86
C ILE A 66 14.31 13.15 -9.92
N ALA A 67 14.73 13.24 -11.18
CA ALA A 67 13.90 13.76 -12.26
C ALA A 67 12.67 12.87 -12.50
N HIS A 68 12.85 11.55 -12.43
CA HIS A 68 11.76 10.58 -12.62
C HIS A 68 10.88 10.37 -11.38
N ALA A 69 11.37 10.70 -10.18
CA ALA A 69 10.62 10.53 -8.93
C ALA A 69 9.22 11.18 -8.95
N ARG A 70 9.01 12.28 -9.69
CA ARG A 70 7.69 12.92 -9.81
C ARG A 70 6.65 12.03 -10.50
N THR A 71 7.07 11.15 -11.39
CA THR A 71 6.21 10.19 -12.10
C THR A 71 6.17 8.85 -11.35
N ASP A 72 7.33 8.39 -10.90
CA ASP A 72 7.46 7.04 -10.32
C ASP A 72 6.84 6.96 -8.93
N VAL A 73 7.02 7.97 -8.08
CA VAL A 73 6.49 7.94 -6.70
C VAL A 73 4.96 7.89 -6.67
N PRO A 74 4.21 8.75 -7.39
CA PRO A 74 2.75 8.61 -7.48
C PRO A 74 2.32 7.23 -7.99
N ARG A 75 2.98 6.72 -9.05
CA ARG A 75 2.64 5.40 -9.59
C ARG A 75 2.85 4.28 -8.57
N LEU A 76 3.94 4.34 -7.79
CA LEU A 76 4.21 3.39 -6.72
C LEU A 76 3.19 3.46 -5.59
N LEU A 77 2.74 4.66 -5.22
CA LEU A 77 1.69 4.83 -4.21
C LEU A 77 0.35 4.25 -4.67
N ASP A 78 -0.02 4.48 -5.94
CA ASP A 78 -1.25 3.91 -6.49
C ASP A 78 -1.19 2.37 -6.55
N LEU A 79 -0.05 1.81 -6.96
CA LEU A 79 0.18 0.35 -6.93
C LEU A 79 0.12 -0.22 -5.51
N LEU A 80 0.61 0.52 -4.51
CA LEU A 80 0.55 0.10 -3.12
C LEU A 80 -0.90 0.10 -2.61
N ASP A 81 -1.70 1.09 -2.98
CA ASP A 81 -3.12 1.15 -2.63
C ASP A 81 -3.89 -0.01 -3.28
N GLU A 82 -3.63 -0.31 -4.56
CA GLU A 82 -4.18 -1.48 -5.27
C GLU A 82 -3.83 -2.79 -4.54
N ALA A 83 -2.54 -3.00 -4.20
CA ALA A 83 -2.08 -4.20 -3.51
C ALA A 83 -2.70 -4.34 -2.10
N ARG A 84 -2.86 -3.23 -1.37
CA ARG A 84 -3.51 -3.22 -0.05
C ARG A 84 -4.99 -3.59 -0.14
N ALA A 85 -5.69 -3.05 -1.15
CA ALA A 85 -7.09 -3.38 -1.39
C ALA A 85 -7.27 -4.87 -1.73
N GLU A 86 -6.41 -5.42 -2.59
CA GLU A 86 -6.45 -6.84 -2.92
C GLU A 86 -6.17 -7.72 -1.69
N ALA A 87 -5.15 -7.39 -0.89
CA ALA A 87 -4.84 -8.13 0.33
C ALA A 87 -6.00 -8.12 1.33
N GLU A 88 -6.71 -7.00 1.45
CA GLU A 88 -7.89 -6.91 2.31
C GLU A 88 -9.06 -7.76 1.79
N GLN A 89 -9.30 -7.77 0.48
CA GLN A 89 -10.31 -8.65 -0.12
C GLN A 89 -10.03 -10.13 0.18
N TRP A 90 -8.77 -10.57 0.04
CA TRP A 90 -8.38 -11.94 0.36
C TRP A 90 -8.54 -12.27 1.85
N ARG A 91 -8.23 -11.32 2.74
CA ARG A 91 -8.47 -11.49 4.19
C ARG A 91 -9.96 -11.66 4.50
N GLN A 92 -10.80 -10.81 3.93
CA GLN A 92 -12.25 -10.88 4.13
C GLN A 92 -12.85 -12.18 3.59
N ALA A 93 -12.39 -12.61 2.41
CA ALA A 93 -12.78 -13.91 1.85
C ALA A 93 -12.37 -15.08 2.75
N ALA A 94 -11.16 -15.03 3.33
CA ALA A 94 -10.68 -16.05 4.25
C ALA A 94 -11.48 -16.11 5.56
N VAL A 95 -11.85 -14.94 6.13
CA VAL A 95 -12.71 -14.88 7.32
C VAL A 95 -14.09 -15.46 7.01
N THR A 96 -14.72 -15.02 5.91
CA THR A 96 -16.05 -15.50 5.50
C THR A 96 -16.05 -17.02 5.29
N PHE A 97 -15.04 -17.54 4.58
CA PHE A 97 -14.88 -18.97 4.38
C PHE A 97 -14.72 -19.74 5.70
N SER A 98 -13.94 -19.19 6.65
CA SER A 98 -13.75 -19.79 7.97
C SER A 98 -15.05 -19.81 8.77
N ASP A 99 -15.82 -18.72 8.76
CA ASP A 99 -17.09 -18.60 9.48
C ASP A 99 -18.14 -19.56 8.91
N ASP A 100 -18.26 -19.63 7.59
CA ASP A 100 -19.16 -20.56 6.90
C ASP A 100 -18.81 -22.02 7.23
N TYR A 101 -17.50 -22.34 7.25
CA TYR A 101 -17.03 -23.67 7.62
C TYR A 101 -17.36 -24.03 9.07
N HIS A 102 -17.11 -23.12 10.02
CA HIS A 102 -17.43 -23.35 11.43
C HIS A 102 -18.94 -23.49 11.67
N ALA A 103 -19.76 -22.68 10.98
CA ALA A 103 -21.22 -22.77 11.08
C ALA A 103 -21.73 -24.13 10.59
N GLU A 104 -21.17 -24.65 9.49
CA GLU A 104 -21.53 -25.97 8.95
C GLU A 104 -21.09 -27.12 9.87
N VAL A 105 -19.88 -27.05 10.42
CA VAL A 105 -19.39 -28.06 11.38
C VAL A 105 -20.26 -28.08 12.64
N ASN A 106 -20.61 -26.93 13.21
CA ASN A 106 -21.46 -26.86 14.40
C ASN A 106 -22.84 -27.46 14.15
N LYS A 107 -23.46 -27.20 12.99
CA LYS A 107 -24.74 -27.83 12.60
C LYS A 107 -24.67 -29.35 12.58
N ARG A 108 -23.56 -29.92 12.12
CA ARG A 108 -23.37 -31.39 12.09
C ARG A 108 -23.21 -31.96 13.49
N ILE A 109 -22.41 -31.31 14.33
CA ILE A 109 -22.24 -31.71 15.73
C ILE A 109 -23.58 -31.69 16.48
N ASP A 110 -24.39 -30.65 16.27
CA ASP A 110 -25.72 -30.53 16.88
C ASP A 110 -26.66 -31.65 16.39
N ALA A 111 -26.65 -31.94 15.09
CA ALA A 111 -27.46 -33.02 14.50
C ALA A 111 -27.04 -34.41 15.00
N GLU A 112 -25.74 -34.69 15.09
CA GLU A 112 -25.21 -35.95 15.64
C GLU A 112 -25.53 -36.09 17.13
N SER A 113 -25.44 -35.00 17.90
CA SER A 113 -25.80 -34.97 19.33
C SER A 113 -27.29 -35.24 19.54
N ALA A 114 -28.15 -34.69 18.68
CA ALA A 114 -29.59 -34.93 18.72
C ALA A 114 -29.95 -36.39 18.40
N LEU A 115 -29.22 -37.04 17.48
CA LEU A 115 -29.39 -38.47 17.18
C LEU A 115 -28.94 -39.35 18.36
N ASN A 116 -27.76 -39.08 18.93
CA ASN A 116 -27.17 -39.90 20.00
C ASN A 116 -27.87 -39.71 21.35
N GLY A 117 -28.44 -38.53 21.61
CA GLY A 117 -29.22 -38.26 22.82
C GLY A 117 -30.61 -38.94 22.85
N ALA A 118 -31.09 -39.43 21.71
CA ALA A 118 -32.37 -40.15 21.62
C ALA A 118 -32.26 -41.64 21.98
N ASP A 119 -31.05 -42.21 22.12
CA ASP A 119 -30.82 -43.66 22.23
C ASP A 119 -30.44 -44.16 23.64
N THR A 120 -30.55 -43.33 24.70
CA THR A 120 -30.18 -43.75 26.07
C THR A 120 -31.35 -44.21 26.94
N THR A 121 -32.56 -44.38 26.38
CA THR A 121 -33.74 -44.88 27.10
C THR A 121 -34.29 -46.18 26.49
N THR A 122 -33.46 -47.22 26.40
CA THR A 122 -33.97 -48.59 26.34
C THR A 122 -33.74 -49.24 27.70
N THR A 123 -34.77 -49.08 28.51
CA THR A 123 -35.16 -49.72 29.76
C THR A 123 -34.48 -51.07 30.05
N ASP A 124 -33.57 -51.04 31.01
CA ASP A 124 -33.27 -52.17 31.88
C ASP A 124 -34.46 -52.32 32.85
N GLY A 125 -35.16 -53.44 32.78
CA GLY A 125 -36.41 -53.60 33.53
C GLY A 125 -37.15 -54.90 33.25
N SER A 126 -36.56 -56.02 33.64
CA SER A 126 -37.32 -57.21 34.04
C SER A 126 -36.44 -58.14 34.89
N GLU A 127 -36.19 -57.73 36.13
CA GLU A 127 -36.03 -58.68 37.24
C GLU A 127 -37.40 -59.30 37.58
N ALA A 128 -37.39 -60.62 37.84
CA ALA A 128 -38.33 -61.46 38.59
C ALA A 128 -38.81 -62.70 37.83
#